data_AF-A0A850JMT8-F1
#
_entry.id   AF-A0A850JMT8-F1
#
_cell.length_a   1.000
_cell.length_b   1.000
_cell.length_c   1.000
_cell.angle_alpha   90.00
_cell.angle_beta   90.00
_cell.angle_gamma   90.00
#
_symmetry.space_group_name_H-M   'P 1'
#
loop_
_entity.id
_entity.type
_entity.pdbx_description
1 polymer ?
#
loop_
_entity_poly.entity_id
_entity_poly.type
_entity_poly.pdbx_seq_one_letter_code
_entity_poly.pdbx_strand_id
1 'polypeptide(L)'
;MTAQMRTGPAARDPEFRGIDPPALNQVIKQLQDAQNAIRGWLNAHRPPPGVSTAGYRQADQVAQWAADQLGMLSRRYNYAITHPSPGGGVGAPPPPAPAPAPGTPRRDPVGTPQPVKPPPRKATPKPTPSGAGDIGNFPTRQAAGKAAKTDALAVVAAVQDGRPVPDSVWKHLKANADDPDYTEKLYERLGPAATADLLKAADGDKAKLKAVQESLGIASHHLTMDVKWLRACLAEADRAGVRPVAVQVLLGADMSERTRTAVGKLDLHEVTNVA
;
A
#
# COMPACT_ATOMS: atom_id res chain seq x y z
N MET A 1 -9.56 10.77 30.14
CA MET A 1 -9.72 10.44 28.70
C MET A 1 -10.31 11.69 28.04
N THR A 2 -9.55 12.43 27.22
CA THR A 2 -10.00 13.74 26.70
C THR A 2 -10.48 13.65 25.26
N ALA A 3 -11.72 14.11 25.06
CA ALA A 3 -12.61 14.00 23.92
C ALA A 3 -12.18 14.69 22.60
N GLN A 4 -10.89 14.92 22.37
CA GLN A 4 -10.43 15.79 21.27
C GLN A 4 -10.16 15.08 19.93
N MET A 5 -10.36 13.74 19.84
CA MET A 5 -10.29 13.02 18.56
C MET A 5 -11.64 12.93 17.81
N ARG A 6 -12.69 13.62 18.27
CA ARG A 6 -14.07 13.53 17.76
C ARG A 6 -14.59 14.76 17.01
N THR A 7 -13.75 15.58 16.41
CA THR A 7 -14.19 16.81 15.71
C THR A 7 -13.97 16.83 14.20
N GLY A 8 -13.42 15.76 13.61
CA GLY A 8 -13.32 15.61 12.15
C GLY A 8 -14.64 15.18 11.48
N PRO A 9 -14.79 15.28 10.15
CA PRO A 9 -15.98 14.83 9.41
C PRO A 9 -16.36 13.38 9.73
N ALA A 10 -15.35 12.52 9.90
CA ALA A 10 -15.47 11.12 10.29
C ALA A 10 -16.03 10.88 11.70
N ALA A 11 -16.04 11.90 12.58
CA ALA A 11 -16.51 11.74 13.97
C ALA A 11 -18.03 11.72 14.11
N ARG A 12 -18.77 12.02 13.02
CA ARG A 12 -20.23 12.04 12.98
C ARG A 12 -20.85 10.74 12.48
N ASP A 13 -20.03 9.79 12.02
CA ASP A 13 -20.50 8.50 11.52
C ASP A 13 -20.27 7.41 12.58
N PRO A 14 -21.34 6.86 13.20
CA PRO A 14 -21.23 5.77 14.17
C PRO A 14 -20.69 4.46 13.57
N GLU A 15 -20.70 4.32 12.23
CA GLU A 15 -20.13 3.20 11.48
C GLU A 15 -18.66 3.40 11.09
N PHE A 16 -18.04 4.53 11.45
CA PHE A 16 -16.62 4.79 11.17
C PHE A 16 -15.71 3.84 11.96
N ARG A 17 -15.38 2.69 11.34
CA ARG A 17 -14.40 1.71 11.83
C ARG A 17 -13.26 1.42 10.85
N GLY A 18 -13.23 2.10 9.71
CA GLY A 18 -12.24 1.90 8.64
C GLY A 18 -11.32 3.10 8.42
N ILE A 19 -10.13 2.85 7.89
CA ILE A 19 -9.24 3.89 7.35
C ILE A 19 -9.93 4.48 6.11
N ASP A 20 -10.19 5.78 6.08
CA ASP A 20 -10.63 6.53 4.88
C ASP A 20 -9.45 6.64 3.88
N PRO A 21 -9.46 5.93 2.75
CA PRO A 21 -8.31 5.92 1.83
C PRO A 21 -8.05 7.29 1.18
N PRO A 22 -9.07 8.03 0.66
CA PRO A 22 -8.87 9.40 0.19
C PRO A 22 -8.23 10.34 1.22
N ALA A 23 -8.72 10.36 2.45
CA ALA A 23 -8.16 11.21 3.51
C ALA A 23 -6.73 10.79 3.86
N LEU A 24 -6.46 9.49 3.97
CA LEU A 24 -5.11 8.99 4.24
C LEU A 24 -4.14 9.33 3.10
N ASN A 25 -4.56 9.23 1.84
CA ASN A 25 -3.75 9.64 0.69
C ASN A 25 -3.39 11.13 0.74
N GLN A 26 -4.32 11.98 1.16
CA GLN A 26 -4.05 13.41 1.35
C GLN A 26 -3.00 13.65 2.44
N VAL A 27 -3.09 12.95 3.57
CA VAL A 27 -2.09 13.03 4.65
C VAL A 27 -0.71 12.56 4.17
N ILE A 28 -0.65 11.46 3.42
CA ILE A 28 0.60 10.95 2.84
C ILE A 28 1.23 12.01 1.93
N LYS A 29 0.45 12.62 1.03
CA LYS A 29 0.92 13.68 0.13
C LYS A 29 1.45 14.89 0.89
N GLN A 30 0.71 15.39 1.87
CA GLN A 30 1.13 16.53 2.69
C GLN A 30 2.44 16.25 3.43
N LEU A 31 2.62 15.03 3.94
CA LEU A 31 3.84 14.64 4.64
C LEU A 31 5.03 14.48 3.68
N GLN A 32 4.80 13.97 2.46
CA GLN A 32 5.80 13.93 1.38
C GLN A 32 6.23 15.33 0.96
N ASP A 33 5.28 16.23 0.73
CA ASP A 33 5.55 17.62 0.32
C ASP A 33 6.35 18.36 1.40
N ALA A 34 5.97 18.19 2.67
CA ALA A 34 6.70 18.77 3.80
C ALA A 34 8.14 18.23 3.89
N GLN A 35 8.33 16.91 3.76
CA GLN A 35 9.66 16.30 3.75
C GLN A 35 10.53 16.85 2.62
N ASN A 36 9.98 16.94 1.42
CA ASN A 36 10.68 17.46 0.24
C ASN A 36 11.03 18.94 0.40
N ALA A 37 10.13 19.75 0.95
CA ALA A 37 10.37 21.15 1.24
C ALA A 37 11.51 21.35 2.25
N ILE A 38 11.51 20.58 3.35
CA ILE A 38 12.58 20.65 4.37
C ILE A 38 13.93 20.26 3.75
N ARG A 39 14.00 19.14 3.02
CA ARG A 39 15.24 18.70 2.38
C ARG A 39 15.74 19.69 1.33
N GLY A 40 14.83 20.22 0.51
CA GLY A 40 15.14 21.25 -0.48
C GLY A 40 15.73 22.50 0.18
N TRP A 41 15.12 22.97 1.27
CA TRP A 41 15.62 24.11 2.03
C TRP A 41 17.00 23.85 2.64
N LEU A 42 17.20 22.69 3.28
CA LEU A 42 18.48 22.29 3.89
C LEU A 42 19.63 22.17 2.86
N ASN A 43 19.32 21.72 1.65
CA ASN A 43 20.30 21.63 0.57
C ASN A 43 20.66 23.01 0.00
N ALA A 44 19.68 23.90 -0.13
CA ALA A 44 19.88 25.26 -0.65
C ALA A 44 20.55 26.21 0.37
N HIS A 45 20.37 25.98 1.67
CA HIS A 45 20.84 26.89 2.72
C HIS A 45 21.84 26.19 3.64
N ARG A 46 23.08 25.99 3.21
CA ARG A 46 24.10 25.43 4.10
C ARG A 46 24.45 26.43 5.22
N PRO A 47 24.71 25.95 6.46
CA PRO A 47 25.09 26.83 7.56
C PRO A 47 26.39 27.57 7.22
N PRO A 48 26.44 28.90 7.38
CA PRO A 48 27.67 29.66 7.20
C PRO A 48 28.77 29.18 8.17
N PRO A 49 30.06 29.34 7.81
CA PRO A 49 31.15 29.02 8.72
C PRO A 49 31.01 29.73 10.07
N GLY A 50 31.20 28.99 11.17
CA GLY A 50 31.10 29.53 12.53
C GLY A 50 29.68 29.67 13.09
N VAL A 51 28.63 29.37 12.31
CA VAL A 51 27.24 29.35 12.79
C VAL A 51 26.85 27.96 13.28
N SER A 52 26.06 27.89 14.35
CA SER A 52 25.59 26.63 14.92
C SER A 52 24.74 25.83 13.91
N THR A 53 25.06 24.54 13.79
CA THR A 53 24.33 23.58 12.95
C THR A 53 23.14 22.93 13.67
N ALA A 54 22.83 23.34 14.90
CA ALA A 54 21.82 22.67 15.73
C ALA A 54 20.43 22.70 15.09
N GLY A 55 19.98 23.86 14.59
CA GLY A 55 18.68 23.98 13.92
C GLY A 55 18.60 23.16 12.62
N TYR A 56 19.69 23.10 11.86
CA TYR A 56 19.82 22.27 10.66
C TYR A 56 19.68 20.78 10.98
N ARG A 57 20.33 20.32 12.05
CA ARG A 57 20.22 18.94 12.53
C ARG A 57 18.80 18.60 13.01
N GLN A 58 18.12 19.53 13.70
CA GLN A 58 16.74 19.33 14.12
C GLN A 58 15.78 19.23 12.92
N ALA A 59 15.94 20.11 11.91
CA ALA A 59 15.15 20.04 10.69
C ALA A 59 15.38 18.73 9.92
N ASP A 60 16.63 18.25 9.85
CA ASP A 60 16.96 16.96 9.24
C ASP A 60 16.32 15.78 10.01
N GLN A 61 16.33 15.82 11.35
CA GLN A 61 15.63 14.84 12.18
C GLN A 61 14.11 14.82 11.95
N VAL A 62 13.48 15.99 11.77
CA VAL A 62 12.05 16.07 11.42
C VAL A 62 11.78 15.49 10.03
N ALA A 63 12.63 15.79 9.05
CA ALA A 63 12.52 15.20 7.71
C ALA A 63 12.70 13.68 7.73
N GLN A 64 13.60 13.17 8.58
CA GLN A 64 13.78 11.73 8.76
C GLN A 64 12.57 11.09 9.46
N TRP A 65 12.07 11.68 10.53
CA TRP A 65 10.87 11.20 11.22
C TRP A 65 9.67 11.14 10.27
N ALA A 66 9.47 12.18 9.45
CA ALA A 66 8.44 12.19 8.42
C ALA A 66 8.61 11.03 7.43
N ALA A 67 9.85 10.78 6.97
CA ALA A 67 10.18 9.64 6.11
C ALA A 67 9.78 8.30 6.74
N ASP A 68 10.09 8.13 8.03
CA ASP A 68 9.84 6.90 8.77
C ASP A 68 8.33 6.64 8.91
N GLN A 69 7.52 7.70 9.07
CA GLN A 69 6.06 7.56 9.12
C GLN A 69 5.44 7.24 7.75
N LEU A 70 6.01 7.75 6.65
CA LEU A 70 5.45 7.55 5.31
C LEU A 70 5.35 6.08 4.89
N GLY A 71 6.31 5.25 5.30
CA GLY A 71 6.29 3.82 4.99
C GLY A 71 5.07 3.12 5.59
N MET A 72 4.80 3.39 6.86
CA MET A 72 3.66 2.82 7.58
C MET A 72 2.32 3.38 7.05
N LEU A 73 2.23 4.68 6.80
CA LEU A 73 1.01 5.29 6.25
C LEU A 73 0.69 4.77 4.85
N SER A 74 1.70 4.60 3.98
CA SER A 74 1.52 4.05 2.64
C SER A 74 1.03 2.60 2.68
N ARG A 75 1.57 1.79 3.59
CA ARG A 75 1.13 0.39 3.78
C ARG A 75 -0.32 0.31 4.24
N ARG A 76 -0.72 1.21 5.15
CA ARG A 76 -2.14 1.34 5.58
C ARG A 76 -3.05 1.74 4.44
N TYR A 77 -2.62 2.68 3.61
CA TYR A 77 -3.39 3.09 2.44
C TYR A 77 -3.57 1.91 1.47
N ASN A 78 -2.48 1.21 1.14
CA ASN A 78 -2.52 0.04 0.26
C ASN A 78 -3.47 -1.04 0.78
N TYR A 79 -3.44 -1.32 2.09
CA TYR A 79 -4.34 -2.30 2.68
C TYR A 79 -5.80 -1.85 2.65
N ALA A 80 -6.06 -0.57 2.93
CA ALA A 80 -7.43 -0.04 2.97
C ALA A 80 -8.12 -0.06 1.60
N ILE A 81 -7.38 0.13 0.50
CA ILE A 81 -7.96 0.07 -0.86
C ILE A 81 -8.19 -1.35 -1.37
N THR A 82 -7.57 -2.36 -0.75
CA THR A 82 -7.78 -3.78 -1.06
C THR A 82 -8.76 -4.46 -0.10
N HIS A 83 -9.07 -3.81 1.03
CA HIS A 83 -10.01 -4.28 2.05
C HIS A 83 -11.06 -3.21 2.35
N PRO A 84 -11.94 -2.87 1.39
CA PRO A 84 -12.95 -1.84 1.61
C PRO A 84 -13.89 -2.25 2.75
N SER A 85 -13.87 -1.50 3.85
CA SER A 85 -14.87 -1.67 4.92
C SER A 85 -16.25 -1.24 4.42
N PRO A 86 -17.33 -1.99 4.72
CA PRO A 86 -18.68 -1.68 4.24
C PRO A 86 -19.23 -0.28 4.60
N GLY A 87 -18.64 0.42 5.58
CA GLY A 87 -19.07 1.75 6.05
C GLY A 87 -18.09 2.92 5.76
N GLY A 88 -17.15 2.78 4.83
CA GLY A 88 -15.99 3.69 4.72
C GLY A 88 -16.10 4.91 3.80
N GLY A 89 -17.29 5.32 3.34
CA GLY A 89 -17.43 6.38 2.34
C GLY A 89 -18.05 7.68 2.87
N VAL A 90 -17.24 8.66 3.28
CA VAL A 90 -17.71 10.06 3.38
C VAL A 90 -17.43 10.77 2.06
N GLY A 91 -18.48 11.38 1.47
CA GLY A 91 -18.33 12.29 0.34
C GLY A 91 -17.35 13.41 0.67
N ALA A 92 -16.47 13.74 -0.28
CA ALA A 92 -15.44 14.74 -0.12
C ALA A 92 -16.04 16.08 0.41
N PRO A 93 -15.46 16.71 1.44
CA PRO A 93 -15.88 18.04 1.84
C PRO A 93 -15.57 19.04 0.71
N PRO A 94 -16.40 20.08 0.52
CA PRO A 94 -16.16 21.10 -0.50
C PRO A 94 -14.79 21.76 -0.27
N PRO A 95 -14.11 22.19 -1.35
CA PRO A 95 -12.80 22.80 -1.26
C PRO A 95 -12.81 24.01 -0.32
N PRO A 96 -11.75 24.23 0.49
CA PRO A 96 -11.68 25.37 1.38
C PRO A 96 -11.76 26.67 0.58
N ALA A 97 -12.56 27.62 1.06
CA ALA A 97 -12.70 28.93 0.44
C ALA A 97 -11.34 29.65 0.39
N PRO A 98 -11.06 30.45 -0.67
CA PRO A 98 -9.82 31.20 -0.78
C PRO A 98 -9.58 32.11 0.42
N ALA A 99 -8.34 32.16 0.91
CA ALA A 99 -7.95 33.08 1.97
C ALA A 99 -8.18 34.55 1.53
N PRO A 100 -8.66 35.43 2.43
CA PRO A 100 -8.78 36.85 2.12
C PRO A 100 -7.40 37.47 1.86
N ALA A 101 -7.34 38.36 0.87
CA ALA A 101 -6.12 39.03 0.43
C ALA A 101 -5.44 39.85 1.55
N PRO A 102 -4.11 40.06 1.49
CA PRO A 102 -3.38 40.75 2.56
C PRO A 102 -3.74 42.24 2.59
N GLY A 103 -4.34 42.67 3.69
CA GLY A 103 -4.49 44.08 4.05
C GLY A 103 -3.19 44.66 4.63
N THR A 104 -2.97 45.93 4.34
CA THR A 104 -1.82 46.78 4.73
C THR A 104 -1.47 46.75 6.22
N PRO A 105 -0.19 46.86 6.61
CA PRO A 105 0.23 46.71 8.00
C PRO A 105 -0.03 47.99 8.81
N ARG A 106 -0.78 47.86 9.91
CA ARG A 106 -0.83 48.89 10.97
C ARG A 106 0.24 48.54 12.01
N ARG A 107 1.15 49.49 12.27
CA ARG A 107 2.20 49.39 13.29
C ARG A 107 1.55 49.47 14.67
N ASP A 108 1.71 48.41 15.46
CA ASP A 108 1.57 48.41 16.91
C ASP A 108 2.88 47.95 17.57
N PRO A 109 3.19 48.36 18.81
CA PRO A 109 4.52 48.22 19.40
C PRO A 109 4.88 46.78 19.77
N VAL A 110 6.15 46.43 19.54
CA VAL A 110 6.76 45.13 19.85
C VAL A 110 6.76 44.87 21.36
N GLY A 111 5.90 43.96 21.81
CA GLY A 111 6.01 43.31 23.11
C GLY A 111 7.08 42.20 23.06
N THR A 112 7.93 42.14 24.08
CA THR A 112 8.98 41.13 24.26
C THR A 112 8.42 39.69 24.23
N PRO A 113 9.11 38.71 23.61
CA PRO A 113 8.63 37.33 23.57
C PRO A 113 8.71 36.69 24.96
N GLN A 114 7.59 36.18 25.47
CA GLN A 114 7.62 35.33 26.66
C GLN A 114 8.09 33.90 26.30
N PRO A 115 8.91 33.26 27.17
CA PRO A 115 9.31 31.88 26.97
C PRO A 115 8.11 30.94 27.09
N VAL A 116 7.87 30.17 26.03
CA VAL A 116 6.81 29.14 26.01
C VAL A 116 7.19 28.04 27.00
N LYS A 117 6.39 27.87 28.06
CA LYS A 117 6.56 26.74 28.99
C LYS A 117 6.27 25.43 28.24
N PRO A 118 7.17 24.42 28.29
CA PRO A 118 6.89 23.12 27.71
C PRO A 118 5.69 22.48 28.41
N PRO A 119 4.81 21.77 27.69
CA PRO A 119 3.66 21.12 28.28
C PRO A 119 4.12 20.08 29.33
N PRO A 120 3.37 19.89 30.43
CA PRO A 120 3.71 18.90 31.43
C PRO A 120 3.76 17.51 30.81
N ARG A 121 4.84 16.77 31.08
CA ARG A 121 5.04 15.38 30.67
C ARG A 121 3.91 14.51 31.23
N LYS A 122 2.83 14.36 30.46
CA LYS A 122 1.84 13.31 30.68
C LYS A 122 2.52 11.98 30.39
N ALA A 123 2.29 11.01 31.28
CA ALA A 123 2.78 9.64 31.18
C ALA A 123 2.67 9.12 29.75
N THR A 124 3.73 8.44 29.31
CA THR A 124 3.76 7.71 28.03
C THR A 124 2.45 6.94 27.87
N PRO A 125 1.65 7.22 26.84
CA PRO A 125 0.47 6.42 26.56
C PRO A 125 0.92 4.96 26.44
N LYS A 126 0.35 4.07 27.24
CA LYS A 126 0.45 2.63 26.96
C LYS A 126 -0.01 2.45 25.51
N PRO A 127 0.77 1.76 24.65
CA PRO A 127 0.32 1.50 23.30
C PRO A 127 -1.01 0.77 23.38
N THR A 128 -2.05 1.38 22.81
CA THR A 128 -3.33 0.71 22.60
C THR A 128 -3.04 -0.57 21.80
N PRO A 129 -3.48 -1.76 22.26
CA PRO A 129 -3.16 -3.06 21.64
C PRO A 129 -3.75 -3.31 20.24
N SER A 130 -4.18 -2.28 19.52
CA SER A 130 -4.86 -2.41 18.23
C SER A 130 -4.57 -1.22 17.33
N GLY A 131 -3.29 -0.84 17.26
CA GLY A 131 -2.80 0.26 16.44
C GLY A 131 -1.72 -0.22 15.46
N ALA A 132 -2.15 -0.88 14.38
CA ALA A 132 -1.41 -0.99 13.10
C ALA A 132 0.03 -1.54 13.12
N GLY A 133 0.29 -2.56 13.95
CA GLY A 133 1.44 -3.44 13.79
C GLY A 133 1.19 -4.67 12.90
N ASP A 134 -0.08 -5.00 12.62
CA ASP A 134 -0.48 -6.32 12.10
C ASP A 134 -1.09 -6.26 10.68
N ILE A 135 -0.58 -5.40 9.81
CA ILE A 135 -0.94 -5.45 8.38
C ILE A 135 0.10 -6.36 7.71
N GLY A 136 -0.23 -7.63 7.53
CA GLY A 136 0.66 -8.65 6.95
C GLY A 136 1.85 -9.05 7.84
N ASN A 137 2.66 -10.04 7.41
CA ASN A 137 3.77 -10.56 8.22
C ASN A 137 5.07 -9.75 8.11
N PHE A 138 5.06 -8.61 7.41
CA PHE A 138 6.26 -7.81 7.17
C PHE A 138 6.21 -6.46 7.89
N PRO A 139 7.30 -6.05 8.55
CA PRO A 139 7.35 -4.78 9.29
C PRO A 139 7.35 -3.56 8.37
N THR A 140 7.74 -3.72 7.10
CA THR A 140 7.85 -2.63 6.13
C THR A 140 7.51 -3.09 4.72
N ARG A 141 7.07 -2.15 3.86
CA ARG A 141 6.91 -2.37 2.42
C ARG A 141 8.18 -2.87 1.74
N GLN A 142 9.35 -2.38 2.18
CA GLN A 142 10.64 -2.81 1.65
C GLN A 142 10.93 -4.28 2.02
N ALA A 143 10.61 -4.70 3.24
CA ALA A 143 10.76 -6.08 3.66
C ALA A 143 9.81 -7.02 2.88
N ALA A 144 8.54 -6.64 2.73
CA ALA A 144 7.56 -7.36 1.92
C ALA A 144 8.02 -7.49 0.47
N GLY A 145 8.45 -6.38 -0.15
CA GLY A 145 8.95 -6.38 -1.52
C GLY A 145 10.24 -7.17 -1.71
N LYS A 146 11.13 -7.24 -0.69
CA LYS A 146 12.33 -8.09 -0.75
C LYS A 146 11.96 -9.57 -0.70
N ALA A 147 11.07 -9.96 0.21
CA ALA A 147 10.59 -11.34 0.30
C ALA A 147 9.89 -11.78 -1.00
N ALA A 148 8.99 -10.94 -1.53
CA ALA A 148 8.29 -11.19 -2.79
C ALA A 148 9.25 -11.39 -3.97
N LYS A 149 10.31 -10.58 -4.08
CA LYS A 149 11.33 -10.73 -5.12
C LYS A 149 12.10 -12.04 -4.99
N THR A 150 12.47 -12.42 -3.77
CA THR A 150 13.15 -13.70 -3.51
C THR A 150 12.26 -14.87 -3.93
N ASP A 151 10.99 -14.84 -3.56
CA ASP A 151 10.03 -15.89 -3.90
C ASP A 151 9.78 -15.96 -5.41
N ALA A 152 9.60 -14.81 -6.09
CA ALA A 152 9.46 -14.76 -7.55
C ALA A 152 10.68 -15.36 -8.28
N LEU A 153 11.90 -15.05 -7.81
CA LEU A 153 13.12 -15.63 -8.36
C LEU A 153 13.19 -17.14 -8.13
N ALA A 154 12.77 -17.61 -6.96
CA ALA A 154 12.72 -19.04 -6.66
C ALA A 154 11.72 -19.79 -7.54
N VAL A 155 10.55 -19.19 -7.84
CA VAL A 155 9.58 -19.75 -8.80
C VAL A 155 10.21 -19.87 -10.19
N VAL A 156 10.78 -18.78 -10.71
CA VAL A 156 11.39 -18.76 -12.05
C VAL A 156 12.53 -19.77 -12.15
N ALA A 157 13.40 -19.84 -11.15
CA ALA A 157 14.50 -20.80 -11.12
C ALA A 157 13.99 -22.25 -11.06
N ALA A 158 12.99 -22.55 -10.23
CA ALA A 158 12.41 -23.88 -10.15
C ALA A 158 11.82 -24.33 -11.50
N VAL A 159 11.11 -23.45 -12.18
CA VAL A 159 10.52 -23.72 -13.49
C VAL A 159 11.61 -23.94 -14.55
N GLN A 160 12.63 -23.08 -14.59
CA GLN A 160 13.77 -23.22 -15.52
C GLN A 160 14.53 -24.54 -15.31
N ASP A 161 14.70 -24.96 -14.07
CA ASP A 161 15.38 -26.19 -13.71
C ASP A 161 14.48 -27.45 -13.82
N GLY A 162 13.21 -27.29 -14.18
CA GLY A 162 12.23 -28.39 -14.21
C GLY A 162 11.93 -29.00 -12.84
N ARG A 163 12.14 -28.24 -11.76
CA ARG A 163 11.94 -28.65 -10.37
C ARG A 163 10.61 -28.12 -9.83
N PRO A 164 10.04 -28.77 -8.79
CA PRO A 164 8.90 -28.22 -8.08
C PRO A 164 9.22 -26.87 -7.46
N VAL A 165 8.23 -25.96 -7.47
CA VAL A 165 8.32 -24.69 -6.74
C VAL A 165 8.52 -24.99 -5.24
N PRO A 166 9.52 -24.41 -4.56
CA PRO A 166 9.84 -24.72 -3.17
C PRO A 166 8.67 -24.50 -2.21
N ASP A 167 8.51 -25.39 -1.22
CA ASP A 167 7.47 -25.28 -0.18
C ASP A 167 7.53 -23.96 0.61
N SER A 168 8.71 -23.36 0.74
CA SER A 168 8.88 -22.04 1.36
C SER A 168 8.12 -20.95 0.61
N VAL A 169 8.10 -21.00 -0.72
CA VAL A 169 7.34 -20.04 -1.56
C VAL A 169 5.85 -20.21 -1.30
N TRP A 170 5.34 -21.46 -1.31
CA TRP A 170 3.92 -21.71 -1.03
C TRP A 170 3.51 -21.28 0.37
N LYS A 171 4.37 -21.51 1.36
CA LYS A 171 4.15 -21.06 2.75
C LYS A 171 4.09 -19.54 2.84
N HIS A 172 5.02 -18.84 2.19
CA HIS A 172 5.03 -17.37 2.16
C HIS A 172 3.83 -16.81 1.41
N LEU A 173 3.50 -17.36 0.24
CA LEU A 173 2.35 -16.93 -0.55
C LEU A 173 1.06 -17.08 0.25
N LYS A 174 0.85 -18.24 0.87
CA LYS A 174 -0.33 -18.49 1.72
C LYS A 174 -0.40 -17.53 2.91
N ALA A 175 0.74 -17.27 3.55
CA ALA A 175 0.77 -16.40 4.73
C ALA A 175 0.58 -14.92 4.40
N ASN A 176 0.85 -14.51 3.15
CA ASN A 176 0.89 -13.10 2.74
C ASN A 176 0.02 -12.83 1.50
N ALA A 177 -0.97 -13.68 1.21
CA ALA A 177 -1.85 -13.52 0.06
C ALA A 177 -2.72 -12.25 0.15
N ASP A 178 -2.95 -11.77 1.37
CA ASP A 178 -3.69 -10.56 1.72
C ASP A 178 -2.79 -9.31 1.84
N ASP A 179 -1.46 -9.45 1.71
CA ASP A 179 -0.52 -8.34 1.83
C ASP A 179 -0.31 -7.65 0.46
N PRO A 180 -0.80 -6.41 0.27
CA PRO A 180 -0.70 -5.72 -1.02
C PRO A 180 0.74 -5.42 -1.44
N ASP A 181 1.65 -5.17 -0.50
CA ASP A 181 3.03 -4.83 -0.82
C ASP A 181 3.83 -6.07 -1.25
N TYR A 182 3.52 -7.23 -0.67
CA TYR A 182 4.11 -8.51 -1.06
C TYR A 182 3.57 -8.95 -2.42
N THR A 183 2.25 -8.99 -2.58
CA THR A 183 1.59 -9.50 -3.79
C THR A 183 1.85 -8.63 -5.01
N GLU A 184 1.82 -7.30 -4.89
CA GLU A 184 2.20 -6.37 -5.97
C GLU A 184 3.60 -6.72 -6.51
N LYS A 185 4.60 -6.82 -5.62
CA LYS A 185 5.99 -7.07 -6.01
C LYS A 185 6.23 -8.48 -6.51
N LEU A 186 5.48 -9.47 -6.02
CA LEU A 186 5.56 -10.85 -6.49
C LEU A 186 5.16 -10.92 -7.96
N TYR A 187 3.94 -10.44 -8.30
CA TYR A 187 3.41 -10.52 -9.66
C TYR A 187 4.05 -9.53 -10.63
N GLU A 188 4.52 -8.37 -10.17
CA GLU A 188 5.38 -7.48 -10.97
C GLU A 188 6.65 -8.22 -11.43
N ARG A 189 7.25 -9.04 -10.55
CA ARG A 189 8.49 -9.75 -10.87
C ARG A 189 8.27 -11.01 -11.70
N LEU A 190 7.20 -11.74 -11.43
CA LEU A 190 6.82 -12.93 -12.22
C LEU A 190 6.40 -12.54 -13.65
N GLY A 191 5.60 -11.48 -13.78
CA GLY A 191 4.94 -11.15 -15.03
C GLY A 191 3.97 -12.24 -15.51
N PRO A 192 3.43 -12.13 -16.73
CA PRO A 192 2.40 -13.04 -17.23
C PRO A 192 2.88 -14.50 -17.37
N ALA A 193 4.09 -14.70 -17.91
CA ALA A 193 4.63 -16.04 -18.17
C ALA A 193 4.89 -16.83 -16.89
N ALA A 194 5.68 -16.28 -15.96
CA ALA A 194 5.99 -17.01 -14.73
C ALA A 194 4.76 -17.11 -13.79
N THR A 195 3.73 -16.27 -13.97
CA THR A 195 2.43 -16.46 -13.30
C THR A 195 1.70 -17.68 -13.86
N ALA A 196 1.72 -17.91 -15.17
CA ALA A 196 1.17 -19.13 -15.76
C ALA A 196 1.92 -20.38 -15.27
N ASP A 197 3.24 -20.30 -15.12
CA ASP A 197 4.04 -21.39 -14.55
C ASP A 197 3.72 -21.64 -13.07
N LEU A 198 3.47 -20.56 -12.29
CA LEU A 198 3.03 -20.68 -10.91
C LEU A 198 1.66 -21.38 -10.82
N LEU A 199 0.73 -21.04 -11.72
CA LEU A 199 -0.57 -21.71 -11.84
C LEU A 199 -0.41 -23.19 -12.18
N LYS A 200 0.51 -23.52 -13.10
CA LYS A 200 0.85 -24.90 -13.43
C LYS A 200 1.38 -25.66 -12.22
N ALA A 201 2.26 -25.05 -11.44
CA ALA A 201 2.83 -25.66 -10.24
C ALA A 201 1.80 -25.81 -9.10
N ALA A 202 0.69 -25.08 -9.14
CA ALA A 202 -0.43 -25.19 -8.23
C ALA A 202 -1.53 -26.16 -8.71
N ASP A 203 -1.47 -26.63 -9.96
CA ASP A 203 -2.51 -27.47 -10.55
C ASP A 203 -2.75 -28.76 -9.72
N GLY A 204 -4.02 -29.12 -9.56
CA GLY A 204 -4.46 -30.21 -8.67
C GLY A 204 -4.43 -29.90 -7.17
N ASP A 205 -3.78 -28.81 -6.72
CA ASP A 205 -3.74 -28.40 -5.31
C ASP A 205 -4.65 -27.18 -5.06
N LYS A 206 -5.86 -27.46 -4.57
CA LYS A 206 -6.86 -26.44 -4.27
C LYS A 206 -6.38 -25.37 -3.28
N ALA A 207 -5.50 -25.72 -2.34
CA ALA A 207 -5.01 -24.76 -1.35
C ALA A 207 -4.01 -23.79 -1.98
N LYS A 208 -3.13 -24.28 -2.87
CA LYS A 208 -2.21 -23.43 -3.63
C LYS A 208 -2.95 -22.55 -4.62
N LEU A 209 -3.92 -23.11 -5.37
CA LEU A 209 -4.73 -22.33 -6.30
C LEU A 209 -5.50 -21.21 -5.61
N LYS A 210 -6.09 -21.49 -4.44
CA LYS A 210 -6.76 -20.46 -3.64
C LYS A 210 -5.81 -19.35 -3.20
N ALA A 211 -4.59 -19.68 -2.77
CA ALA A 211 -3.59 -18.67 -2.40
C ALA A 211 -3.16 -17.81 -3.61
N VAL A 212 -3.01 -18.41 -4.80
CA VAL A 212 -2.74 -17.67 -6.05
C VAL A 212 -3.92 -16.76 -6.42
N GLN A 213 -5.16 -17.25 -6.31
CA GLN A 213 -6.37 -16.50 -6.59
C GLN A 213 -6.52 -15.28 -5.67
N GLU A 214 -6.40 -15.47 -4.36
CA GLU A 214 -6.48 -14.38 -3.36
C GLU A 214 -5.39 -13.33 -3.63
N SER A 215 -4.14 -13.77 -3.79
CA SER A 215 -3.02 -12.86 -4.01
C SER A 215 -3.06 -12.12 -5.35
N LEU A 216 -3.56 -12.74 -6.42
CA LEU A 216 -3.81 -12.05 -7.70
C LEU A 216 -4.88 -10.97 -7.54
N GLY A 217 -5.96 -11.28 -6.81
CA GLY A 217 -7.01 -10.33 -6.48
C GLY A 217 -6.42 -9.07 -5.84
N ILE A 218 -5.68 -9.24 -4.74
CA ILE A 218 -5.02 -8.14 -4.03
C ILE A 218 -4.02 -7.38 -4.92
N ALA A 219 -3.15 -8.09 -5.65
CA ALA A 219 -2.17 -7.46 -6.51
C ALA A 219 -2.79 -6.61 -7.61
N SER A 220 -3.98 -6.98 -8.12
CA SER A 220 -4.65 -6.29 -9.22
C SER A 220 -5.09 -4.85 -8.90
N HIS A 221 -5.14 -4.48 -7.62
CA HIS A 221 -5.41 -3.09 -7.18
C HIS A 221 -4.20 -2.18 -7.37
N HIS A 222 -3.00 -2.73 -7.44
CA HIS A 222 -1.74 -1.99 -7.55
C HIS A 222 -1.04 -2.22 -8.89
N LEU A 223 -1.02 -3.47 -9.36
CA LEU A 223 -0.45 -3.87 -10.64
C LEU A 223 -1.44 -3.64 -11.78
N THR A 224 -0.96 -3.15 -12.91
CA THR A 224 -1.77 -3.04 -14.13
C THR A 224 -1.85 -4.39 -14.83
N MET A 225 -2.91 -5.15 -14.53
CA MET A 225 -3.27 -6.39 -15.22
C MET A 225 -4.30 -6.08 -16.32
N ASP A 226 -3.85 -5.39 -17.38
CA ASP A 226 -4.70 -5.04 -18.50
C ASP A 226 -4.95 -6.22 -19.46
N VAL A 227 -5.74 -5.99 -20.52
CA VAL A 227 -6.07 -6.99 -21.54
C VAL A 227 -4.82 -7.63 -22.14
N LYS A 228 -3.73 -6.86 -22.32
CA LYS A 228 -2.48 -7.37 -22.89
C LYS A 228 -1.79 -8.31 -21.92
N TRP A 229 -1.68 -7.91 -20.65
CA TRP A 229 -1.08 -8.73 -19.60
C TRP A 229 -1.86 -10.04 -19.42
N LEU A 230 -3.18 -9.96 -19.35
CA LEU A 230 -4.06 -11.12 -19.16
C LEU A 230 -4.03 -12.07 -20.38
N ARG A 231 -4.03 -11.55 -21.61
CA ARG A 231 -3.85 -12.38 -22.82
C ARG A 231 -2.51 -13.10 -22.84
N ALA A 232 -1.43 -12.41 -22.45
CA ALA A 232 -0.12 -13.04 -22.36
C ALA A 232 -0.15 -14.16 -21.31
N CYS A 233 -0.72 -13.92 -20.12
CA CYS A 233 -0.83 -14.95 -19.08
C CYS A 233 -1.63 -16.17 -19.56
N LEU A 234 -2.76 -15.95 -20.22
CA LEU A 234 -3.60 -17.03 -20.76
C LEU A 234 -2.91 -17.81 -21.90
N ALA A 235 -2.16 -17.13 -22.76
CA ALA A 235 -1.40 -17.77 -23.83
C ALA A 235 -0.28 -18.67 -23.28
N GLU A 236 0.41 -18.22 -22.23
CA GLU A 236 1.42 -19.05 -21.56
C GLU A 236 0.78 -20.21 -20.78
N ALA A 237 -0.37 -19.98 -20.14
CA ALA A 237 -1.13 -21.05 -19.47
C ALA A 237 -1.61 -22.11 -20.47
N ASP A 238 -1.99 -21.70 -21.69
CA ASP A 238 -2.36 -22.60 -22.78
C ASP A 238 -1.18 -23.46 -23.22
N ARG A 239 0.00 -22.86 -23.46
CA ARG A 239 1.24 -23.61 -23.75
C ARG A 239 1.64 -24.56 -22.64
N ALA A 240 1.37 -24.18 -21.39
CA ALA A 240 1.63 -24.98 -20.21
C ALA A 240 0.58 -26.09 -19.97
N GLY A 241 -0.53 -26.10 -20.71
CA GLY A 241 -1.63 -27.08 -20.59
C GLY A 241 -2.61 -26.81 -19.44
N VAL A 242 -2.55 -25.62 -18.81
CA VAL A 242 -3.33 -25.26 -17.61
C VAL A 242 -4.26 -24.06 -17.83
N ARG A 243 -4.65 -23.81 -19.08
CA ARG A 243 -5.59 -22.73 -19.43
C ARG A 243 -6.91 -22.78 -18.64
N PRO A 244 -7.58 -23.93 -18.43
CA PRO A 244 -8.81 -23.98 -17.65
C PRO A 244 -8.61 -23.49 -16.21
N VAL A 245 -7.49 -23.88 -15.58
CA VAL A 245 -7.11 -23.45 -14.24
C VAL A 245 -6.86 -21.94 -14.19
N ALA A 246 -6.15 -21.40 -15.19
CA ALA A 246 -5.91 -19.96 -15.28
C ALA A 246 -7.22 -19.17 -15.43
N VAL A 247 -8.16 -19.64 -16.26
CA VAL A 247 -9.48 -19.01 -16.41
C VAL A 247 -10.25 -19.04 -15.09
N GLN A 248 -10.30 -20.19 -14.40
CA GLN A 248 -10.96 -20.33 -13.11
C GLN A 248 -10.39 -19.35 -12.08
N VAL A 249 -9.06 -19.26 -11.97
CA VAL A 249 -8.40 -18.35 -11.02
C VAL A 249 -8.69 -16.89 -11.36
N LEU A 250 -8.62 -16.49 -12.64
CA LEU A 250 -8.88 -15.11 -13.06
C LEU A 250 -10.34 -14.69 -12.86
N LEU A 251 -11.30 -15.61 -13.03
CA LEU A 251 -12.72 -15.35 -12.79
C LEU A 251 -13.09 -15.39 -11.31
N GLY A 252 -12.42 -16.21 -10.51
CA GLY A 252 -12.70 -16.36 -9.08
C GLY A 252 -12.01 -15.33 -8.18
N ALA A 253 -10.97 -14.66 -8.65
CA ALA A 253 -10.25 -13.65 -7.87
C ALA A 253 -11.10 -12.37 -7.70
N ASP A 254 -11.09 -11.81 -6.49
CA ASP A 254 -11.67 -10.47 -6.27
C ASP A 254 -10.72 -9.40 -6.80
N MET A 255 -10.82 -9.19 -8.10
CA MET A 255 -9.98 -8.26 -8.85
C MET A 255 -10.47 -6.82 -8.71
N SER A 256 -9.56 -5.86 -8.86
CA SER A 256 -9.92 -4.45 -9.01
C SER A 256 -10.87 -4.25 -10.19
N GLU A 257 -11.72 -3.21 -10.12
CA GLU A 257 -12.71 -2.91 -11.16
C GLU A 257 -12.10 -2.81 -12.56
N ARG A 258 -10.92 -2.19 -12.65
CA ARG A 258 -10.14 -2.06 -13.90
C ARG A 258 -9.76 -3.42 -14.46
N THR A 259 -9.22 -4.31 -13.62
CA THR A 259 -8.80 -5.65 -14.04
C THR A 259 -10.00 -6.52 -14.37
N ARG A 260 -11.10 -6.44 -13.60
CA ARG A 260 -12.37 -7.12 -13.88
C ARG A 260 -12.95 -6.71 -15.24
N THR A 261 -12.91 -5.42 -15.57
CA THR A 261 -13.30 -4.91 -16.89
C THR A 261 -12.40 -5.46 -17.99
N ALA A 262 -11.09 -5.58 -17.75
CA ALA A 262 -10.17 -6.18 -18.70
C ALA A 262 -10.44 -7.68 -18.91
N VAL A 263 -10.74 -8.43 -17.84
CA VAL A 263 -11.19 -9.83 -17.91
C VAL A 263 -12.48 -9.95 -18.73
N GLY A 264 -13.45 -9.06 -18.52
CA GLY A 264 -14.69 -9.04 -19.30
C GLY A 264 -14.47 -8.87 -20.82
N LYS A 265 -13.44 -8.13 -21.23
CA LYS A 265 -13.07 -7.95 -22.66
C LYS A 265 -12.39 -9.18 -23.29
N LEU A 266 -12.12 -10.22 -22.50
CA LEU A 266 -11.52 -11.46 -22.98
C LEU A 266 -12.57 -12.55 -23.25
N ASP A 267 -13.85 -12.28 -22.96
CA ASP A 267 -14.96 -13.22 -23.14
C ASP A 267 -14.64 -14.61 -22.57
N LEU A 268 -14.04 -14.64 -21.38
CA LEU A 268 -13.71 -15.88 -20.70
C LEU A 268 -14.97 -16.51 -20.12
N HIS A 269 -15.18 -17.79 -20.42
CA HIS A 269 -16.24 -18.59 -19.84
C HIS A 269 -15.62 -19.75 -19.06
N GLU A 270 -16.22 -20.09 -17.92
CA GLU A 270 -15.89 -21.35 -17.25
C GLU A 270 -16.19 -22.49 -18.21
N VAL A 271 -15.18 -23.31 -18.49
CA VAL A 271 -15.38 -24.55 -19.23
C VAL A 271 -15.98 -25.53 -18.25
N THR A 272 -17.31 -25.59 -18.17
CA THR A 272 -18.02 -26.66 -17.49
C THR A 272 -17.72 -27.95 -18.24
N ASN A 273 -16.70 -28.69 -17.78
CA ASN A 273 -16.55 -30.09 -18.15
C ASN A 273 -17.76 -30.83 -17.58
N VAL A 274 -18.76 -31.04 -18.42
CA VAL A 274 -19.77 -32.07 -18.23
C VAL A 274 -19.04 -33.40 -18.32
N ALA A 275 -18.84 -34.03 -17.18
CA ALA A 275 -18.50 -35.45 -17.07
C ALA A 275 -19.81 -36.25 -16.91
#